data_AF-A0A2T1NB45-F1
#
_entry.id   AF-A0A2T1NB45-F1
#
_cell.length_a   1.000
_cell.length_b   1.000
_cell.length_c   1.000
_cell.angle_alpha   90.00
_cell.angle_beta   90.00
_cell.angle_gamma   90.00
#
_symmetry.space_group_name_H-M   'P 1'
#
loop_
_entity.id
_entity.type
_entity.pdbx_description
1 polymer ?
#
loop_
_entity_poly.entity_id
_entity_poly.type
_entity_poly.pdbx_seq_one_letter_code
_entity_poly.pdbx_strand_id
1 'polypeptide(L)'
;MKHIYFFSLLFSISCITKAQETLTFSSYNGNTTTLTATTATVNDEITIVFEDQDIINNFYSDGQAFIHMYGGLDTDSGSFQGAPGFSDLASQPQLTLVPTDTDVNAGPNTYSITINLAQLYTGVPNGTMVYGFNLLFQNQFGGGGNNQTVDFYINLVDAEKDSTLSTTDNNIKNASIKVISNELLINNYNGDLNIKVYDILGKIVDNNANIQVNNSYKHALDLPKNNIYIVVLETKDMTKTIKVLL
;
A
#
# COMPACT_ATOMS: atom_id res chain seq x y z
N MET A 1 -23.79 -43.88 9.28
CA MET A 1 -22.91 -42.97 10.03
C MET A 1 -21.61 -42.68 9.25
N LYS A 2 -21.69 -42.00 8.08
CA LYS A 2 -20.53 -41.68 7.24
C LYS A 2 -20.57 -40.29 6.57
N HIS A 3 -21.46 -39.41 7.02
CA HIS A 3 -21.69 -38.12 6.33
C HIS A 3 -21.49 -36.87 7.22
N ILE A 4 -20.84 -37.00 8.37
CA ILE A 4 -20.62 -35.86 9.29
C ILE A 4 -19.19 -35.31 9.23
N TYR A 5 -18.21 -36.07 8.72
CA TYR A 5 -16.81 -35.63 8.68
C TYR A 5 -16.43 -34.74 7.48
N PHE A 6 -17.30 -34.62 6.48
CA PHE A 6 -16.99 -33.81 5.28
C PHE A 6 -17.32 -32.32 5.47
N PHE A 7 -18.18 -31.99 6.44
CA PHE A 7 -18.57 -30.61 6.73
C PHE A 7 -17.57 -29.87 7.64
N SER A 8 -16.74 -30.61 8.39
CA SER A 8 -15.70 -30.02 9.26
C SER A 8 -14.37 -29.72 8.53
N LEU A 9 -14.16 -30.25 7.33
CA LEU A 9 -12.94 -30.02 6.54
C LEU A 9 -13.05 -28.79 5.61
N LEU A 10 -14.27 -28.33 5.33
CA LEU A 10 -14.53 -27.19 4.45
C LEU A 10 -14.49 -25.83 5.16
N PHE A 11 -14.34 -25.80 6.49
CA PHE A 11 -14.24 -24.56 7.27
C PHE A 11 -12.80 -24.12 7.58
N SER A 12 -11.80 -24.88 7.15
CA SER A 12 -10.38 -24.59 7.36
C SER A 12 -9.66 -23.98 6.15
N ILE A 13 -10.39 -23.63 5.08
CA ILE A 13 -9.85 -22.76 4.02
C ILE A 13 -10.16 -21.32 4.43
N SER A 14 -9.58 -20.92 5.56
CA SER A 14 -9.42 -19.50 5.88
C SER A 14 -8.57 -18.90 4.77
N CYS A 15 -9.15 -18.00 3.99
CA CYS A 15 -8.39 -17.07 3.17
C CYS A 15 -7.28 -16.50 4.05
N ILE A 16 -6.01 -16.76 3.71
CA ILE A 16 -4.88 -16.11 4.36
C ILE A 16 -4.88 -14.69 3.82
N THR A 17 -5.80 -13.85 4.31
CA THR A 17 -5.59 -12.41 4.25
C THR A 17 -4.40 -12.18 5.16
N LYS A 18 -3.22 -11.91 4.59
CA LYS A 18 -2.12 -11.39 5.40
C LYS A 18 -2.67 -10.14 6.07
N ALA A 19 -2.78 -10.18 7.40
CA ALA A 19 -3.09 -8.97 8.14
C ALA A 19 -1.93 -8.00 7.88
N GLN A 20 -2.27 -6.79 7.45
CA GLN A 20 -1.31 -5.71 7.32
C GLN A 20 -0.60 -5.49 8.66
N GLU A 21 0.72 -5.58 8.66
CA GLU A 21 1.50 -5.39 9.88
C GLU A 21 1.52 -3.91 10.27
N THR A 22 1.21 -3.64 11.53
CA THR A 22 1.24 -2.28 12.10
C THR A 22 2.45 -2.14 13.01
N LEU A 23 3.28 -1.14 12.74
CA LEU A 23 4.54 -0.87 13.41
C LEU A 23 4.43 0.48 14.13
N THR A 24 4.36 0.42 15.46
CA THR A 24 4.11 1.60 16.30
C THR A 24 5.37 2.05 17.02
N PHE A 25 5.80 3.28 16.75
CA PHE A 25 6.78 4.00 17.55
C PHE A 25 6.04 4.66 18.72
N SER A 26 5.90 3.91 19.82
CA SER A 26 5.24 4.38 21.04
C SER A 26 6.17 5.19 21.93
N SER A 27 5.59 6.14 22.66
CA SER A 27 6.24 6.86 23.76
C SER A 27 7.53 7.57 23.34
N TYR A 28 7.51 8.25 22.18
CA TYR A 28 8.68 8.98 21.72
C TYR A 28 9.14 10.04 22.75
N ASN A 29 10.42 9.97 23.11
CA ASN A 29 11.03 10.83 24.13
C ASN A 29 12.38 11.41 23.71
N GLY A 30 12.61 11.56 22.40
CA GLY A 30 13.89 12.05 21.85
C GLY A 30 14.91 10.95 21.52
N ASN A 31 14.70 9.70 21.94
CA ASN A 31 15.65 8.62 21.71
C ASN A 31 15.41 7.86 20.39
N THR A 32 16.47 7.24 19.86
CA THR A 32 16.37 6.36 18.70
C THR A 32 15.58 5.11 19.07
N THR A 33 14.88 4.55 18.08
CA THR A 33 14.05 3.36 18.26
C THR A 33 14.15 2.48 17.03
N THR A 34 14.28 1.18 17.27
CA THR A 34 14.21 0.15 16.24
C THR A 34 12.97 -0.71 16.46
N LEU A 35 12.17 -0.86 15.42
CA LEU A 35 11.09 -1.85 15.37
C LEU A 35 11.51 -3.00 14.46
N THR A 36 11.03 -4.20 14.74
CA THR A 36 11.27 -5.37 13.89
C THR A 36 9.94 -5.89 13.37
N ALA A 37 9.81 -5.96 12.04
CA ALA A 37 8.68 -6.59 11.40
C ALA A 37 8.75 -8.12 11.62
N THR A 38 7.60 -8.69 11.92
CA THR A 38 7.39 -10.11 12.15
C THR A 38 7.27 -10.86 10.83
N THR A 39 6.61 -10.23 9.85
CA THR A 39 6.29 -10.87 8.56
C THR A 39 6.43 -9.96 7.36
N ALA A 40 6.38 -8.63 7.55
CA ALA A 40 6.42 -7.69 6.44
C ALA A 40 7.80 -7.62 5.78
N THR A 41 7.79 -7.72 4.46
CA THR A 41 8.92 -7.41 3.58
C THR A 41 8.77 -6.01 3.00
N VAL A 42 9.77 -5.52 2.26
CA VAL A 42 9.69 -4.24 1.52
C VAL A 42 8.53 -4.18 0.52
N ASN A 43 8.02 -5.34 0.08
CA ASN A 43 6.97 -5.46 -0.94
C ASN A 43 5.55 -5.53 -0.35
N ASP A 44 5.41 -5.66 0.97
CA ASP A 44 4.11 -5.70 1.62
C ASP A 44 3.65 -4.27 2.01
N GLU A 45 2.34 -4.07 2.12
CA GLU A 45 1.79 -2.83 2.67
C GLU A 45 1.88 -2.88 4.20
N ILE A 46 2.49 -1.87 4.80
CA ILE A 46 2.64 -1.72 6.25
C ILE A 46 1.96 -0.45 6.74
N THR A 47 1.50 -0.48 7.99
CA THR A 47 1.02 0.72 8.68
C THR A 47 2.08 1.18 9.67
N ILE A 48 2.55 2.40 9.52
CA ILE A 48 3.47 3.04 10.45
C ILE A 48 2.63 3.96 11.35
N VAL A 49 2.84 3.85 12.66
CA VAL A 49 2.19 4.69 13.67
C VAL A 49 3.27 5.37 14.50
N PHE A 50 3.12 6.66 14.73
CA PHE A 50 4.01 7.46 15.57
C PHE A 50 3.20 8.13 16.68
N GLU A 51 3.56 7.86 17.92
CA GLU A 51 2.94 8.46 19.10
C GLU A 51 3.91 9.47 19.73
N ASP A 52 3.58 10.75 19.56
CA ASP A 52 4.27 11.85 20.21
C ASP A 52 3.68 12.10 21.60
N GLN A 53 4.36 11.61 22.64
CA GLN A 53 3.92 11.77 24.03
C GLN A 53 4.44 13.06 24.69
N ASP A 54 5.47 13.71 24.13
CA ASP A 54 6.06 14.92 24.72
C ASP A 54 5.71 16.16 23.91
N ILE A 55 4.56 16.75 24.26
CA ILE A 55 4.04 17.98 23.63
C ILE A 55 4.95 19.21 23.78
N ILE A 56 6.03 19.18 24.59
CA ILE A 56 6.82 20.37 24.89
C ILE A 56 8.25 20.30 24.37
N ASN A 57 8.95 19.16 24.39
CA ASN A 57 10.42 19.19 24.29
C ASN A 57 11.10 18.33 23.23
N ASN A 58 10.44 17.33 22.63
CA ASN A 58 11.16 16.37 21.75
C ASN A 58 10.87 16.54 20.26
N PHE A 59 9.62 16.80 19.88
CA PHE A 59 9.24 17.04 18.49
C PHE A 59 8.00 17.94 18.48
N TYR A 60 8.09 19.10 17.84
CA TYR A 60 6.97 20.06 17.83
C TYR A 60 5.90 19.61 16.83
N SER A 61 4.90 18.91 17.35
CA SER A 61 3.72 18.45 16.61
C SER A 61 2.44 19.25 16.91
N ASP A 62 2.48 20.15 17.91
CA ASP A 62 1.32 20.91 18.40
C ASP A 62 0.56 21.62 17.28
N GLY A 63 -0.74 21.33 17.18
CA GLY A 63 -1.64 21.90 16.18
C GLY A 63 -1.56 21.30 14.78
N GLN A 64 -0.73 20.27 14.54
CA GLN A 64 -0.53 19.71 13.19
C GLN A 64 -1.51 18.56 12.88
N ALA A 65 -2.15 18.66 11.72
CA ALA A 65 -3.01 17.58 11.21
C ALA A 65 -2.20 16.46 10.51
N PHE A 66 -0.94 16.72 10.19
CA PHE A 66 -0.03 15.78 9.57
C PHE A 66 1.42 16.14 9.88
N ILE A 67 2.30 15.15 9.74
CA ILE A 67 3.75 15.30 9.79
C ILE A 67 4.37 14.62 8.57
N HIS A 68 5.56 15.03 8.17
CA HIS A 68 6.28 14.46 7.05
C HIS A 68 7.20 13.33 7.51
N MET A 69 7.39 12.33 6.67
CA MET A 69 8.33 11.24 6.90
C MET A 69 9.43 11.30 5.85
N TYR A 70 10.63 11.66 6.31
CA TYR A 70 11.83 11.47 5.52
C TYR A 70 12.34 10.06 5.76
N GLY A 71 12.55 9.28 4.71
CA GLY A 71 13.05 7.92 4.86
C GLY A 71 13.56 7.34 3.55
N GLY A 72 14.27 6.22 3.65
CA GLY A 72 14.73 5.44 2.51
C GLY A 72 15.14 4.02 2.90
N LEU A 73 15.33 3.18 1.89
CA LEU A 73 15.58 1.75 2.08
C LEU A 73 17.00 1.48 2.57
N ASP A 74 17.15 0.45 3.41
CA ASP A 74 18.45 -0.09 3.81
C ASP A 74 18.83 -1.25 2.91
N THR A 75 20.00 -1.16 2.28
CA THR A 75 20.47 -2.11 1.26
C THR A 75 21.98 -2.29 1.35
N ASP A 76 22.56 -3.18 0.54
CA ASP A 76 24.01 -3.34 0.42
C ASP A 76 24.75 -2.05 -0.01
N SER A 77 24.06 -1.12 -0.69
CA SER A 77 24.64 0.15 -1.12
C SER A 77 24.63 1.23 -0.02
N GLY A 78 24.07 0.91 1.15
CA GLY A 78 23.94 1.79 2.30
C GLY A 78 22.49 2.07 2.68
N SER A 79 22.34 3.00 3.62
CA SER A 79 21.06 3.41 4.20
C SER A 79 20.41 4.58 3.44
N PHE A 80 19.14 4.85 3.71
CA PHE A 80 18.35 5.93 3.08
C PHE A 80 18.34 5.89 1.53
N GLN A 81 18.44 4.71 0.92
CA GLN A 81 18.41 4.59 -0.53
C GLN A 81 17.05 4.99 -1.09
N GLY A 82 17.06 5.78 -2.16
CA GLY A 82 15.85 6.28 -2.80
C GLY A 82 15.12 7.37 -2.01
N ALA A 83 15.68 7.86 -0.89
CA ALA A 83 15.08 8.94 -0.12
C ALA A 83 14.89 10.21 -0.97
N PRO A 84 13.80 10.97 -0.76
CA PRO A 84 13.62 12.28 -1.38
C PRO A 84 14.66 13.29 -0.88
N GLY A 85 14.63 14.53 -1.38
CA GLY A 85 15.46 15.59 -0.82
C GLY A 85 15.08 15.87 0.64
N PHE A 86 16.06 15.88 1.56
CA PHE A 86 15.80 16.08 3.00
C PHE A 86 15.02 17.38 3.33
N SER A 87 15.26 18.45 2.55
CA SER A 87 14.55 19.73 2.70
C SER A 87 13.31 19.86 1.81
N ASP A 88 13.03 18.86 0.97
CA ASP A 88 11.88 18.85 0.06
C ASP A 88 10.70 18.13 0.71
N LEU A 89 10.03 18.81 1.63
CA LEU A 89 8.87 18.27 2.35
C LEU A 89 7.74 17.84 1.41
N ALA A 90 7.64 18.44 0.22
CA ALA A 90 6.57 18.16 -0.73
C ALA A 90 6.69 16.77 -1.40
N SER A 91 7.89 16.21 -1.47
CA SER A 91 8.12 14.85 -1.97
C SER A 91 8.15 13.79 -0.87
N GLN A 92 8.01 14.19 0.40
CA GLN A 92 7.97 13.28 1.52
C GLN A 92 6.53 12.78 1.78
N PRO A 93 6.33 11.47 2.05
CA PRO A 93 5.06 10.94 2.52
C PRO A 93 4.62 11.61 3.84
N GLN A 94 3.31 11.71 4.05
CA GLN A 94 2.72 12.36 5.23
C GLN A 94 1.99 11.35 6.10
N LEU A 95 2.30 11.33 7.41
CA LEU A 95 1.46 10.66 8.40
C LEU A 95 0.37 11.63 8.84
N THR A 96 -0.87 11.19 8.81
CA THR A 96 -2.03 11.99 9.21
C THR A 96 -2.40 11.70 10.66
N LEU A 97 -2.87 12.72 11.36
CA LEU A 97 -3.40 12.57 12.71
C LEU A 97 -4.55 11.56 12.71
N VAL A 98 -4.52 10.61 13.65
CA VAL A 98 -5.56 9.58 13.74
C VAL A 98 -6.88 10.20 14.23
N PRO A 99 -8.05 9.73 13.75
CA PRO A 99 -9.34 10.33 14.12
C PRO A 99 -9.70 10.25 15.61
N THR A 100 -9.08 9.35 16.36
CA THR A 100 -9.29 9.21 17.81
C THR A 100 -8.61 10.31 18.62
N ASP A 101 -7.71 11.05 17.99
CA ASP A 101 -7.08 12.22 18.58
C ASP A 101 -7.83 13.47 18.11
N THR A 102 -8.68 13.98 19.01
CA THR A 102 -9.71 14.99 18.67
C THR A 102 -9.29 16.43 18.98
N ASP A 103 -8.12 16.61 19.60
CA ASP A 103 -7.57 17.93 19.87
C ASP A 103 -6.07 17.93 19.59
N VAL A 104 -5.72 18.46 18.41
CA VAL A 104 -4.33 18.68 17.97
C VAL A 104 -3.51 19.51 18.96
N ASN A 105 -4.15 20.22 19.90
CA ASN A 105 -3.51 21.03 20.91
C ASN A 105 -3.47 20.39 22.31
N ALA A 106 -4.05 19.19 22.46
CA ALA A 106 -4.04 18.41 23.69
C ALA A 106 -3.49 17.00 23.41
N GLY A 107 -2.16 16.90 23.32
CA GLY A 107 -1.50 15.62 23.11
C GLY A 107 -1.78 14.60 24.24
N PRO A 108 -1.36 13.34 24.06
CA PRO A 108 -0.40 12.86 23.05
C PRO A 108 -0.97 12.84 21.64
N ASN A 109 -0.14 13.22 20.65
CA ASN A 109 -0.53 13.17 19.25
C ASN A 109 -0.14 11.87 18.56
N THR A 110 -1.10 11.22 17.91
CA THR A 110 -0.86 9.98 17.18
C THR A 110 -1.05 10.18 15.69
N TYR A 111 -0.01 9.89 14.92
CA TYR A 111 0.01 10.01 13.47
C TYR A 111 0.18 8.63 12.83
N SER A 112 -0.46 8.42 11.68
CA SER A 112 -0.35 7.15 10.96
C SER A 112 -0.32 7.33 9.44
N ILE A 113 0.36 6.40 8.78
CA ILE A 113 0.34 6.22 7.33
C ILE A 113 0.34 4.73 7.01
N THR A 114 -0.36 4.37 5.95
CA THR A 114 -0.31 3.03 5.34
C THR A 114 0.39 3.14 3.99
N ILE A 115 1.49 2.38 3.81
CA ILE A 115 2.36 2.49 2.63
C ILE A 115 2.92 1.15 2.19
N ASN A 116 3.22 1.05 0.90
CA ASN A 116 4.08 0.01 0.34
C ASN A 116 5.44 0.64 -0.01
N LEU A 117 6.49 0.19 0.68
CA LEU A 117 7.83 0.79 0.54
C LEU A 117 8.44 0.55 -0.84
N ALA A 118 8.26 -0.64 -1.43
CA ALA A 118 8.76 -0.95 -2.76
C ALA A 118 8.13 -0.05 -3.84
N GLN A 119 6.85 0.28 -3.71
CA GLN A 119 6.14 1.18 -4.62
C GLN A 119 6.51 2.65 -4.42
N LEU A 120 6.78 3.07 -3.18
CA LEU A 120 7.13 4.46 -2.87
C LEU A 120 8.56 4.80 -3.28
N TYR A 121 9.52 3.91 -3.01
CA TYR A 121 10.95 4.14 -3.23
C TYR A 121 11.42 3.65 -4.61
N THR A 122 10.84 4.21 -5.67
CA THR A 122 11.12 3.79 -7.06
C THR A 122 12.54 4.11 -7.54
N GLY A 123 13.27 4.97 -6.83
CA GLY A 123 14.68 5.25 -7.08
C GLY A 123 15.61 4.07 -6.79
N VAL A 124 15.14 3.07 -6.04
CA VAL A 124 15.86 1.82 -5.79
C VAL A 124 15.45 0.78 -6.85
N PRO A 125 16.39 0.17 -7.61
CA PRO A 125 16.06 -0.81 -8.63
C PRO A 125 15.30 -2.04 -8.10
N ASN A 126 14.53 -2.70 -8.96
CA ASN A 126 13.96 -4.01 -8.62
C ASN A 126 15.05 -5.09 -8.64
N GLY A 127 14.88 -6.12 -7.81
CA GLY A 127 15.90 -7.14 -7.52
C GLY A 127 16.92 -6.70 -6.48
N THR A 128 16.88 -5.46 -5.98
CA THR A 128 17.74 -5.03 -4.86
C THR A 128 17.29 -5.69 -3.57
N MET A 129 18.20 -6.36 -2.87
CA MET A 129 17.94 -6.88 -1.52
C MET A 129 17.76 -5.72 -0.54
N VAL A 130 16.66 -5.76 0.22
CA VAL A 130 16.31 -4.75 1.22
C VAL A 130 16.20 -5.41 2.59
N TYR A 131 16.87 -4.82 3.57
CA TYR A 131 16.96 -5.31 4.95
C TYR A 131 16.02 -4.55 5.90
N GLY A 132 15.72 -3.30 5.55
CA GLY A 132 14.92 -2.45 6.41
C GLY A 132 14.64 -1.08 5.82
N PHE A 133 14.13 -0.23 6.68
CA PHE A 133 13.69 1.12 6.34
C PHE A 133 14.18 2.10 7.41
N ASN A 134 15.00 3.05 6.99
CA ASN A 134 15.46 4.14 7.83
C ASN A 134 14.51 5.32 7.63
N LEU A 135 14.09 5.94 8.73
CA LEU A 135 13.15 7.05 8.68
C LEU A 135 13.33 8.01 9.85
N LEU A 136 12.82 9.23 9.69
CA LEU A 136 12.58 10.19 10.75
C LEU A 136 11.35 11.01 10.37
N PHE A 137 10.74 11.65 11.36
CA PHE A 137 9.62 12.53 11.12
C PHE A 137 10.06 13.99 11.17
N GLN A 138 9.48 14.81 10.30
CA GLN A 138 9.66 16.25 10.24
C GLN A 138 8.30 16.92 10.35
N ASN A 139 8.26 18.04 11.07
CA ASN A 139 7.08 18.87 11.11
C ASN A 139 7.06 19.82 9.89
N GLN A 140 6.04 20.67 9.78
CA GLN A 140 5.88 21.61 8.65
C GLN A 140 7.04 22.62 8.45
N PHE A 141 7.95 22.76 9.41
CA PHE A 141 9.09 23.69 9.33
C PHE A 141 10.37 23.03 8.76
N GLY A 142 10.35 21.71 8.52
CA GLY A 142 11.48 20.95 7.96
C GLY A 142 12.53 20.58 9.01
N GLY A 143 13.60 19.89 8.58
CA GLY A 143 14.60 19.33 9.49
C GLY A 143 15.39 20.35 10.34
N GLY A 144 15.82 19.91 11.52
CA GLY A 144 16.68 20.65 12.45
C GLY A 144 16.03 20.96 13.80
N GLY A 145 16.81 20.88 14.89
CA GLY A 145 16.33 21.14 16.25
C GLY A 145 15.11 20.26 16.60
N ASN A 146 14.09 20.87 17.21
CA ASN A 146 12.86 20.19 17.62
C ASN A 146 11.83 20.07 16.47
N ASN A 147 12.23 20.35 15.23
CA ASN A 147 11.36 20.18 14.05
C ASN A 147 11.52 18.81 13.39
N GLN A 148 12.37 17.94 13.94
CA GLN A 148 12.51 16.57 13.50
C GLN A 148 12.68 15.63 14.68
N THR A 149 12.36 14.37 14.46
CA THR A 149 12.80 13.30 15.36
C THR A 149 14.26 12.96 15.10
N VAL A 150 14.81 12.13 15.99
CA VAL A 150 16.01 11.34 15.67
C VAL A 150 15.68 10.25 14.66
N ASP A 151 16.71 9.63 14.11
CA ASP A 151 16.59 8.50 13.18
C ASP A 151 15.96 7.29 13.89
N PHE A 152 14.95 6.74 13.24
CA PHE A 152 14.32 5.47 13.54
C PHE A 152 14.68 4.43 12.49
N TYR A 153 14.49 3.17 12.88
CA TYR A 153 14.71 2.05 11.98
C TYR A 153 13.59 1.03 12.10
N ILE A 154 13.11 0.55 10.95
CA ILE A 154 12.25 -0.63 10.86
C ILE A 154 13.08 -1.74 10.21
N ASN A 155 13.43 -2.75 10.99
CA ASN A 155 14.04 -3.97 10.51
C ASN A 155 12.97 -4.82 9.82
N LEU A 156 13.07 -4.98 8.50
CA LEU A 156 12.10 -5.75 7.71
C LEU A 156 12.55 -7.20 7.62
N VAL A 157 11.67 -8.07 7.14
CA VAL A 157 12.10 -9.37 6.64
C VAL A 157 12.81 -9.17 5.30
N ASP A 158 14.07 -9.60 5.22
CA ASP A 158 14.91 -9.50 4.02
C ASP A 158 14.19 -10.02 2.78
N ALA A 159 14.13 -9.19 1.74
CA ALA A 159 13.55 -9.56 0.46
C ALA A 159 14.11 -8.74 -0.69
N GLU A 160 14.10 -9.32 -1.89
CA GLU A 160 14.32 -8.56 -3.11
C GLU A 160 13.15 -7.62 -3.36
N LYS A 161 13.46 -6.35 -3.58
CA LYS A 161 12.48 -5.33 -3.93
C LYS A 161 11.85 -5.63 -5.28
N ASP A 162 10.54 -5.61 -5.33
CA ASP A 162 9.73 -5.66 -6.53
C ASP A 162 8.63 -4.59 -6.45
N SER A 163 8.86 -3.48 -7.15
CA SER A 163 7.89 -2.38 -7.24
C SER A 163 6.82 -2.60 -8.30
N THR A 164 6.77 -3.78 -8.95
CA THR A 164 5.69 -4.05 -9.89
C THR A 164 4.38 -4.11 -9.12
N LEU A 165 3.34 -3.46 -9.66
CA LEU A 165 1.97 -3.63 -9.21
C LEU A 165 1.51 -5.03 -9.63
N SER A 166 2.03 -6.04 -8.93
CA SER A 166 1.77 -7.45 -9.20
C SER A 166 0.42 -7.79 -8.59
N THR A 167 -0.66 -7.62 -9.37
CA THR A 167 -1.86 -8.43 -9.14
C THR A 167 -1.51 -9.84 -9.58
N THR A 168 -1.82 -10.86 -8.78
CA THR A 168 -1.71 -12.25 -9.24
C THR A 168 -2.57 -12.39 -10.50
N ASP A 169 -1.94 -12.46 -11.69
CA ASP A 169 -2.64 -12.67 -12.95
C ASP A 169 -3.04 -14.14 -13.06
N ASN A 170 -4.07 -14.48 -12.28
CA ASN A 170 -4.70 -15.78 -12.38
C ASN A 170 -5.78 -15.65 -13.45
N ASN A 171 -5.55 -16.28 -14.60
CA ASN A 171 -6.58 -16.38 -15.62
C ASN A 171 -7.91 -16.81 -14.99
N ILE A 172 -8.96 -16.01 -15.19
CA ILE A 172 -10.32 -16.42 -14.83
C ILE A 172 -10.59 -17.75 -15.54
N LYS A 173 -10.67 -18.83 -14.76
CA LYS A 173 -10.79 -20.20 -15.29
C LYS A 173 -11.94 -20.27 -16.29
N ASN A 174 -11.63 -20.79 -17.47
CA ASN A 174 -12.57 -21.03 -18.57
C ASN A 174 -13.23 -19.79 -19.18
N ALA A 175 -12.88 -18.57 -18.78
CA ALA A 175 -13.41 -17.34 -19.37
C ALA A 175 -12.55 -16.85 -20.55
N SER A 176 -13.20 -16.49 -21.66
CA SER A 176 -12.57 -15.79 -22.79
C SER A 176 -12.84 -14.30 -22.67
N ILE A 177 -11.77 -13.53 -22.50
CA ILE A 177 -11.88 -12.08 -22.30
C ILE A 177 -11.11 -11.37 -23.41
N LYS A 178 -11.75 -10.37 -24.03
CA LYS A 178 -11.16 -9.53 -25.07
C LYS A 178 -11.62 -8.10 -24.89
N VAL A 179 -10.80 -7.15 -25.33
CA VAL A 179 -11.24 -5.78 -25.54
C VAL A 179 -11.16 -5.50 -27.03
N ILE A 180 -12.29 -5.11 -27.63
CA ILE A 180 -12.42 -4.84 -29.07
C ILE A 180 -13.19 -3.54 -29.22
N SER A 181 -12.65 -2.57 -29.97
CA SER A 181 -13.36 -1.32 -30.29
C SER A 181 -13.93 -0.58 -29.06
N ASN A 182 -13.15 -0.48 -27.98
CA ASN A 182 -13.56 0.15 -26.71
C ASN A 182 -14.66 -0.60 -25.94
N GLU A 183 -14.91 -1.87 -26.28
CA GLU A 183 -15.82 -2.75 -25.55
C GLU A 183 -15.05 -3.91 -24.91
N LEU A 184 -15.32 -4.13 -23.63
CA LEU A 184 -14.89 -5.32 -22.93
C LEU A 184 -15.90 -6.45 -23.17
N LEU A 185 -15.40 -7.57 -23.67
CA LEU A 185 -16.16 -8.76 -23.99
C LEU A 185 -15.70 -9.90 -23.08
N ILE A 186 -16.63 -10.50 -22.35
CA ILE A 186 -16.39 -11.64 -21.46
C ILE A 186 -17.32 -12.76 -21.90
N ASN A 187 -16.78 -13.94 -22.19
CA ASN A 187 -17.53 -15.14 -22.56
C ASN A 187 -17.11 -16.32 -21.71
N ASN A 188 -17.99 -17.33 -21.62
CA ASN A 188 -17.79 -18.57 -20.86
C ASN A 188 -17.51 -18.33 -19.36
N TYR A 189 -18.12 -17.29 -18.79
CA TYR A 189 -18.01 -16.98 -17.36
C TYR A 189 -19.39 -17.00 -16.70
N ASN A 190 -19.47 -17.56 -15.49
CA ASN A 190 -20.69 -17.57 -14.68
C ASN A 190 -20.33 -17.16 -13.25
N GLY A 191 -20.94 -16.09 -12.76
CA GLY A 191 -20.74 -15.59 -11.39
C GLY A 191 -20.56 -14.09 -11.30
N ASP A 192 -20.11 -13.68 -10.12
CA ASP A 192 -19.97 -12.28 -9.71
C ASP A 192 -18.65 -11.69 -10.21
N LEU A 193 -18.74 -10.54 -10.85
CA LEU A 193 -17.62 -9.83 -11.44
C LEU A 193 -17.62 -8.37 -11.00
N ASN A 194 -16.43 -7.86 -10.67
CA ASN A 194 -16.14 -6.43 -10.59
C ASN A 194 -15.13 -6.08 -11.67
N ILE A 195 -15.26 -4.88 -12.23
CA ILE A 195 -14.41 -4.35 -13.28
C ILE A 195 -13.90 -3.00 -12.80
N LYS A 196 -12.59 -2.83 -12.78
CA LYS A 196 -11.93 -1.55 -12.54
C LYS A 196 -11.03 -1.24 -13.71
N VAL A 197 -10.99 0.02 -14.13
CA VAL A 197 -10.08 0.48 -15.15
C VAL A 197 -9.20 1.56 -14.56
N TYR A 198 -7.90 1.42 -14.74
CA TYR A 198 -6.91 2.39 -14.34
C TYR A 198 -6.27 3.03 -15.57
N ASP A 199 -5.99 4.32 -15.49
CA ASP A 199 -5.07 4.97 -16.43
C ASP A 199 -3.61 4.55 -16.16
N ILE A 200 -2.69 5.03 -17.00
CA ILE A 200 -1.27 4.71 -16.89
C ILE A 200 -0.61 5.24 -15.59
N LEU A 201 -1.26 6.18 -14.90
CA LEU A 201 -0.80 6.73 -13.63
C LEU A 201 -1.40 5.98 -12.42
N GLY A 202 -2.21 4.95 -12.65
CA GLY A 202 -2.85 4.17 -11.60
C GLY A 202 -4.11 4.81 -11.02
N LYS A 203 -4.68 5.83 -11.67
CA LYS A 203 -5.96 6.41 -11.24
C LYS A 203 -7.13 5.60 -11.81
N ILE A 204 -8.13 5.32 -10.97
CA ILE A 204 -9.39 4.68 -11.41
C ILE A 204 -10.16 5.64 -12.32
N VAL A 205 -10.45 5.19 -13.54
CA VAL A 205 -11.21 5.93 -14.57
C VAL A 205 -12.56 5.30 -14.91
N ASP A 206 -12.74 4.01 -14.61
CA ASP A 206 -14.04 3.32 -14.66
C ASP A 206 -14.09 2.28 -13.54
N ASN A 207 -15.26 2.09 -12.94
CA ASN A 207 -15.49 1.14 -11.86
C ASN A 207 -16.93 0.63 -11.89
N ASN A 208 -17.10 -0.68 -12.09
CA ASN A 208 -18.39 -1.32 -12.21
C ASN A 208 -18.39 -2.59 -11.36
N ALA A 209 -19.21 -2.62 -10.31
CA ALA A 209 -19.16 -3.63 -9.26
C ALA A 209 -20.47 -4.42 -9.17
N ASN A 210 -20.39 -5.64 -8.62
CA ASN A 210 -21.50 -6.57 -8.39
C ASN A 210 -22.22 -7.00 -9.68
N ILE A 211 -21.47 -7.18 -10.77
CA ILE A 211 -22.02 -7.63 -12.06
C ILE A 211 -22.26 -9.13 -11.99
N GLN A 212 -23.51 -9.54 -12.20
CA GLN A 212 -23.88 -10.94 -12.36
C GLN A 212 -23.73 -11.34 -13.83
N VAL A 213 -22.77 -12.20 -14.14
CA VAL A 213 -22.57 -12.70 -15.50
C VAL A 213 -23.15 -14.10 -15.62
N ASN A 214 -24.01 -14.30 -16.63
CA ASN A 214 -24.51 -15.61 -17.03
C ASN A 214 -24.04 -15.91 -18.46
N ASN A 215 -22.97 -16.69 -18.56
CA ASN A 215 -22.22 -17.05 -19.76
C ASN A 215 -21.47 -15.89 -20.46
N SER A 216 -22.15 -14.81 -20.82
CA SER A 216 -21.56 -13.69 -21.58
C SER A 216 -21.91 -12.33 -21.00
N TYR A 217 -20.95 -11.42 -21.05
CA TYR A 217 -21.12 -10.02 -20.65
C TYR A 217 -20.39 -9.09 -21.61
N LYS A 218 -20.99 -7.94 -21.88
CA LYS A 218 -20.40 -6.88 -22.69
C LYS A 218 -20.52 -5.56 -21.94
N HIS A 219 -19.43 -4.80 -21.91
CA HIS A 219 -19.38 -3.48 -21.27
C HIS A 219 -18.66 -2.50 -22.18
N ALA A 220 -19.32 -1.39 -22.52
CA ALA A 220 -18.67 -0.28 -23.18
C ALA A 220 -17.80 0.45 -22.16
N LEU A 221 -16.51 0.58 -22.46
CA LEU A 221 -15.57 1.24 -21.55
C LEU A 221 -15.62 2.77 -21.67
N ASP A 222 -16.09 3.28 -22.83
CA ASP A 222 -16.19 4.72 -23.14
C ASP A 222 -14.89 5.52 -22.88
N LEU A 223 -13.74 4.86 -22.97
CA LEU A 223 -12.44 5.46 -22.71
C LEU A 223 -11.91 6.27 -23.90
N PRO A 224 -11.19 7.39 -23.66
CA PRO A 224 -10.48 8.13 -24.70
C PRO A 224 -9.47 7.26 -25.47
N LYS A 225 -9.40 7.45 -26.79
CA LYS A 225 -8.43 6.78 -27.68
C LYS A 225 -7.01 7.33 -27.51
N ASN A 226 -6.05 6.58 -28.04
CA ASN A 226 -4.59 6.79 -28.00
C ASN A 226 -3.99 6.81 -26.59
N ASN A 227 -4.55 6.03 -25.67
CA ASN A 227 -4.10 5.94 -24.28
C ASN A 227 -3.97 4.48 -23.85
N ILE A 228 -3.05 4.24 -22.90
CA ILE A 228 -2.88 2.93 -22.27
C ILE A 228 -3.73 2.88 -21.00
N TYR A 229 -4.48 1.80 -20.86
CA TYR A 229 -5.27 1.50 -19.67
C TYR A 229 -4.97 0.10 -19.15
N ILE A 230 -5.23 -0.09 -17.86
CA ILE A 230 -5.16 -1.37 -17.19
C ILE A 230 -6.59 -1.74 -16.76
N VAL A 231 -7.15 -2.76 -17.39
CA VAL A 231 -8.47 -3.30 -17.04
C VAL A 231 -8.27 -4.45 -16.05
N VAL A 232 -8.80 -4.31 -14.85
CA VAL A 232 -8.76 -5.31 -13.78
C VAL A 232 -10.14 -5.92 -13.62
N LEU A 233 -10.18 -7.25 -13.69
CA LEU A 233 -11.37 -8.07 -13.53
C LEU A 233 -11.23 -8.86 -12.23
N GLU A 234 -12.08 -8.56 -11.26
CA GLU A 234 -12.07 -9.20 -9.95
C GLU A 234 -13.29 -10.10 -9.83
N THR A 235 -13.06 -11.36 -9.49
CA THR A 235 -14.09 -12.31 -9.09
C THR A 235 -13.85 -12.70 -7.64
N LYS A 236 -14.72 -13.52 -7.05
CA LYS A 236 -14.52 -14.01 -5.68
C LYS A 236 -13.17 -14.72 -5.48
N ASP A 237 -12.69 -15.47 -6.48
CA ASP A 237 -11.55 -16.38 -6.33
C ASP A 237 -10.32 -15.98 -7.16
N MET A 238 -10.47 -15.04 -8.10
CA MET A 238 -9.45 -14.73 -9.10
C MET A 238 -9.50 -13.26 -9.52
N THR A 239 -8.33 -12.71 -9.79
CA THR A 239 -8.14 -11.41 -10.42
C THR A 239 -7.42 -11.60 -11.75
N LYS A 240 -7.90 -10.95 -12.80
CA LYS A 240 -7.24 -10.91 -14.11
C LYS A 240 -7.00 -9.49 -14.54
N THR A 241 -5.81 -9.22 -15.06
CA THR A 241 -5.40 -7.88 -15.48
C THR A 241 -5.11 -7.88 -16.98
N ILE A 242 -5.62 -6.88 -17.69
CA ILE A 242 -5.47 -6.75 -19.14
C ILE A 242 -4.98 -5.35 -19.45
N LYS A 243 -3.80 -5.26 -20.06
CA LYS A 243 -3.30 -4.02 -20.65
C LYS A 243 -3.96 -3.79 -22.00
N VAL A 244 -4.55 -2.62 -22.19
CA VAL A 244 -5.18 -2.23 -23.45
C VAL A 244 -4.62 -0.89 -23.95
N LEU A 245 -4.42 -0.81 -25.25
CA LEU A 245 -4.19 0.43 -25.98
C LEU A 245 -5.43 0.67 -26.84
N LEU A 246 -6.15 1.75 -26.56
CA LEU A 246 -7.36 2.15 -27.28
C LEU A 246 -7.08 3.26 -28.27
#